data_AF-A0A3S8X7H8-F1
#
_entry.id   AF-A0A3S8X7H8-F1
#
_cell.length_a   1.000
_cell.length_b   1.000
_cell.length_c   1.000
_cell.angle_alpha   90.00
_cell.angle_beta   90.00
_cell.angle_gamma   90.00
#
_symmetry.space_group_name_H-M   'P 1'
#
loop_
_entity.id
_entity.type
_entity.pdbx_description
1 polymer ?
#
loop_
_entity_poly.entity_id
_entity_poly.type
_entity_poly.pdbx_seq_one_letter_code
_entity_poly.pdbx_strand_id
1 'polypeptide(L)'
;ARIDRRRKIPVTSLMYALGLDGEQILSTFYKKITYKRTKDGWRVPFDANRFRGYSTVNDLIDADTGKVVLEAGKKLTVRQARQLQEKGLKALRMSDEELVGNYLAEDLVNPKTGEIYAEAGEEITEKSLKVLNEQGYKDLPLLDIDHVNVGAYIRNTLAADKNMTREDALFDIYRVMRPGEPPTLDSAQAMFQSLFFDAERYDLSAVGRVKMNMRLELDAPDTHRTLRKEDILAVIKTLVDLRDGKGEIDDID
;
A
#
# COMPACT_ATOMS: atom_id res chain seq x y z
N ALA A 1 3.94 12.50 -8.11
CA ALA A 1 3.52 13.87 -7.74
C ALA A 1 4.14 14.92 -8.67
N ARG A 2 3.56 16.13 -8.71
CA ARG A 2 4.20 17.35 -9.23
C ARG A 2 4.04 18.43 -8.17
N ILE A 3 5.14 19.10 -7.80
CA ILE A 3 5.11 20.26 -6.91
C ILE A 3 5.25 21.50 -7.80
N ASP A 4 4.39 22.50 -7.61
CA ASP A 4 4.41 23.74 -8.40
C ASP A 4 4.42 23.48 -9.93
N ARG A 5 3.65 22.47 -10.36
CA ARG A 5 3.56 22.00 -11.77
C ARG A 5 4.89 21.60 -12.43
N ARG A 6 5.96 21.40 -11.65
CA ARG A 6 7.29 21.00 -12.15
C ARG A 6 7.35 19.53 -12.58
N ARG A 7 8.56 19.04 -12.88
CA ARG A 7 8.80 17.66 -13.35
C ARG A 7 8.16 16.64 -12.40
N LYS A 8 7.74 15.51 -12.97
CA LYS A 8 7.13 14.42 -12.18
C LYS A 8 8.20 13.76 -11.31
N ILE A 9 7.82 13.45 -10.07
CA ILE A 9 8.54 12.57 -9.16
C ILE A 9 7.62 11.44 -8.70
N PRO A 10 8.13 10.28 -8.28
CA PRO A 10 7.32 9.28 -7.59
C PRO A 10 6.60 9.91 -6.39
N VAL A 11 5.35 9.49 -6.13
CA VAL A 11 4.60 10.04 -4.98
C VAL A 11 5.14 9.49 -3.65
N THR A 12 5.80 8.33 -3.69
CA THR A 12 6.52 7.75 -2.56
C THR A 12 7.71 8.59 -2.13
N SER A 13 8.38 9.31 -3.03
CA SER A 13 9.44 10.25 -2.66
C SER A 13 8.89 11.39 -1.79
N LEU A 14 7.67 11.86 -2.07
CA LEU A 14 7.01 12.82 -1.18
C LEU A 14 6.74 12.20 0.20
N MET A 15 6.34 10.93 0.28
CA MET A 15 6.10 10.24 1.56
C MET A 15 7.40 10.01 2.35
N TYR A 16 8.50 9.65 1.67
CA TYR A 16 9.82 9.60 2.29
C TYR A 16 10.22 10.97 2.85
N ALA A 17 10.00 12.07 2.12
CA ALA A 17 10.27 13.42 2.60
C ALA A 17 9.40 13.80 3.83
N LEU A 18 8.17 13.30 3.91
CA LEU A 18 7.27 13.36 5.09
C LEU A 18 7.72 12.46 6.25
N GLY A 19 8.83 11.74 6.09
CA GLY A 19 9.43 10.89 7.11
C GLY A 19 8.76 9.54 7.29
N LEU A 20 8.10 9.00 6.27
CA LEU A 20 7.75 7.58 6.25
C LEU A 20 8.93 6.75 5.73
N ASP A 21 9.06 5.51 6.19
CA ASP A 21 9.86 4.47 5.53
C ASP A 21 8.99 3.62 4.57
N GLY A 22 9.61 2.66 3.88
CA GLY A 22 8.92 1.79 2.92
C GLY A 22 7.78 0.98 3.53
N GLU A 23 7.98 0.38 4.70
CA GLU A 23 6.94 -0.40 5.40
C GLU A 23 5.78 0.48 5.87
N GLN A 24 6.07 1.67 6.38
CA GLN A 24 5.06 2.65 6.77
C GLN A 24 4.26 3.13 5.56
N ILE A 25 4.92 3.35 4.42
CA ILE A 25 4.21 3.65 3.16
C ILE A 25 3.26 2.49 2.83
N LEU A 26 3.75 1.26 2.78
CA LEU A 26 2.92 0.11 2.42
C LEU A 26 1.74 -0.08 3.38
N SER A 27 1.97 -0.06 4.69
CA SER A 27 0.95 -0.24 5.73
C SER A 27 -0.06 0.93 5.80
N THR A 28 0.30 2.12 5.32
CA THR A 28 -0.64 3.24 5.18
C THR A 28 -1.70 2.95 4.09
N PHE A 29 -1.28 2.33 2.98
CA PHE A 29 -2.16 2.16 1.81
C PHE A 29 -2.79 0.77 1.70
N TYR A 30 -2.17 -0.25 2.28
CA TYR A 30 -2.59 -1.63 2.16
C TYR A 30 -2.85 -2.28 3.51
N LYS A 31 -3.82 -3.19 3.56
CA LYS A 31 -3.97 -4.08 4.72
C LYS A 31 -2.91 -5.19 4.63
N LYS A 32 -2.50 -5.69 5.79
CA LYS A 32 -1.64 -6.86 5.91
C LYS A 32 -2.48 -8.10 6.19
N ILE A 33 -2.21 -9.19 5.49
CA ILE A 33 -2.85 -10.49 5.72
C ILE A 33 -1.75 -11.54 5.90
N THR A 34 -1.77 -12.22 7.03
CA THR A 34 -0.80 -13.28 7.32
C THR A 34 -1.27 -14.62 6.77
N TYR A 35 -0.47 -15.18 5.87
CA TYR A 35 -0.68 -16.51 5.29
C TYR A 35 0.16 -17.49 6.10
N LYS A 36 -0.45 -18.60 6.54
CA LYS A 36 0.20 -19.54 7.47
C LYS A 36 0.54 -20.86 6.79
N ARG A 37 1.78 -21.30 6.85
CA ARG A 37 2.22 -22.59 6.34
C ARG A 37 1.48 -23.71 7.06
N THR A 38 1.02 -24.67 6.28
CA THR A 38 0.42 -25.93 6.72
C THR A 38 1.18 -27.10 6.09
N LYS A 39 0.77 -28.33 6.39
CA LYS A 39 1.36 -29.52 5.78
C LYS A 39 1.18 -29.54 4.24
N ASP A 40 0.05 -29.03 3.76
CA ASP A 40 -0.40 -29.18 2.37
C ASP A 40 -0.56 -27.83 1.65
N GLY A 41 0.25 -26.84 2.00
CA GLY A 41 0.24 -25.49 1.40
C GLY A 41 0.09 -24.38 2.44
N TRP A 42 -0.63 -23.32 2.11
CA TRP A 42 -0.84 -22.12 2.94
C TRP A 42 -2.30 -21.94 3.32
N ARG A 43 -2.53 -21.68 4.61
CA ARG A 43 -3.83 -21.28 5.15
C ARG A 43 -3.98 -19.77 5.03
N VAL A 44 -5.01 -19.37 4.28
CA VAL A 44 -5.28 -17.99 3.89
C VAL A 44 -6.61 -17.54 4.47
N PRO A 45 -6.67 -16.48 5.29
CA PRO A 45 -7.93 -15.99 5.83
C PRO A 45 -8.97 -15.67 4.72
N PHE A 46 -10.18 -16.19 4.89
CA PHE A 46 -11.28 -15.92 3.98
C PHE A 46 -12.09 -14.71 4.47
N ASP A 47 -12.30 -13.75 3.57
CA ASP A 47 -13.19 -12.60 3.78
C ASP A 47 -14.04 -12.38 2.53
N ALA A 48 -15.36 -12.45 2.67
CA ALA A 48 -16.26 -12.37 1.52
C ALA A 48 -16.21 -11.03 0.76
N ASN A 49 -15.77 -9.94 1.41
CA ASN A 49 -15.64 -8.64 0.76
C ASN A 49 -14.36 -8.56 -0.08
N ARG A 50 -13.28 -9.20 0.36
CA ARG A 50 -12.02 -9.32 -0.38
C ARG A 50 -12.17 -10.17 -1.64
N PHE A 51 -12.85 -11.31 -1.51
CA PHE A 51 -13.04 -12.25 -2.63
C PHE A 51 -14.15 -11.84 -3.61
N ARG A 52 -14.60 -10.58 -3.56
CA ARG A 52 -15.66 -10.07 -4.44
C ARG A 52 -15.20 -10.08 -5.89
N GLY A 53 -15.92 -10.83 -6.72
CA GLY A 53 -15.68 -10.85 -8.16
C GLY A 53 -14.41 -11.61 -8.56
N TYR A 54 -13.80 -12.34 -7.63
CA TYR A 54 -12.64 -13.19 -7.87
C TYR A 54 -12.99 -14.30 -8.86
N SER A 55 -12.15 -14.44 -9.89
CA SER A 55 -12.23 -15.54 -10.86
C SER A 55 -11.16 -16.55 -10.51
N THR A 56 -11.57 -17.76 -10.17
CA THR A 56 -10.65 -18.78 -9.64
C THR A 56 -9.92 -19.45 -10.80
N VAL A 57 -8.59 -19.46 -10.78
CA VAL A 57 -7.79 -20.25 -11.74
C VAL A 57 -7.74 -21.71 -11.31
N ASN A 58 -7.60 -21.95 -10.01
CA ASN A 58 -7.61 -23.27 -9.39
C ASN A 58 -8.86 -23.47 -8.53
N ASP A 59 -9.07 -24.69 -8.04
CA ASP A 59 -10.12 -24.97 -7.07
C ASP A 59 -9.88 -24.19 -5.78
N LEU A 60 -10.91 -23.49 -5.28
CA LEU A 60 -10.89 -22.97 -3.92
C LEU A 60 -11.19 -24.10 -2.95
N ILE A 61 -10.25 -24.37 -2.07
CA ILE A 61 -10.32 -25.46 -1.11
C ILE A 61 -10.41 -24.88 0.29
N ASP A 62 -11.37 -25.32 1.09
CA ASP A 62 -11.45 -25.00 2.51
C ASP A 62 -10.23 -25.56 3.25
N ALA A 63 -9.46 -24.69 3.92
CA ALA A 63 -8.25 -25.09 4.62
C ALA A 63 -8.50 -26.04 5.79
N ASP A 64 -9.67 -25.98 6.40
CA ASP A 64 -9.98 -26.73 7.62
C ASP A 64 -10.64 -28.09 7.28
N THR A 65 -11.39 -28.18 6.17
CA THR A 65 -12.09 -29.42 5.76
C THR A 65 -11.48 -30.14 4.55
N GLY A 66 -10.64 -29.47 3.77
CA GLY A 66 -10.05 -30.01 2.53
C GLY A 66 -11.06 -30.14 1.37
N LYS A 67 -12.29 -29.66 1.53
CA LYS A 67 -13.33 -29.74 0.50
C LYS A 67 -13.20 -28.58 -0.49
N VAL A 68 -13.45 -28.86 -1.76
CA VAL A 68 -13.61 -27.83 -2.78
C VAL A 68 -14.88 -27.04 -2.50
N VAL A 69 -14.73 -25.73 -2.27
CA VAL A 69 -15.84 -24.79 -2.04
C VAL A 69 -16.22 -24.03 -3.31
N LEU A 70 -15.31 -23.96 -4.29
CA LEU A 70 -15.59 -23.46 -5.62
C LEU A 70 -14.61 -24.10 -6.63
N GLU A 71 -15.12 -24.66 -7.72
CA GLU A 71 -14.30 -25.26 -8.77
C GLU A 71 -13.55 -24.20 -9.61
N ALA A 72 -12.39 -24.58 -10.12
CA ALA A 72 -11.59 -23.82 -11.07
C ALA A 72 -12.42 -23.28 -12.25
N GLY A 73 -12.05 -22.10 -12.73
CA GLY A 73 -12.71 -21.38 -13.82
C GLY A 73 -14.04 -20.71 -13.45
N LYS A 74 -14.58 -20.93 -12.23
CA LYS A 74 -15.82 -20.28 -11.80
C LYS A 74 -15.55 -18.91 -11.20
N LYS A 75 -16.52 -18.01 -11.37
CA LYS A 75 -16.50 -16.70 -10.72
C LYS A 75 -17.18 -16.78 -9.36
N LEU A 76 -16.49 -16.34 -8.32
CA LEU A 76 -17.04 -16.22 -6.98
C LEU A 76 -17.93 -14.97 -6.89
N THR A 77 -19.24 -15.16 -6.94
CA THR A 77 -20.19 -14.05 -6.81
C THR A 77 -20.24 -13.54 -5.37
N VAL A 78 -20.62 -12.26 -5.18
CA VAL A 78 -20.82 -11.65 -3.85
C VAL A 78 -21.72 -12.52 -2.97
N ARG A 79 -22.82 -13.02 -3.54
CA ARG A 79 -23.80 -13.85 -2.83
C ARG A 79 -23.17 -15.16 -2.37
N GLN A 80 -22.44 -15.84 -3.23
CA GLN A 80 -21.76 -17.10 -2.88
C GLN A 80 -20.69 -16.88 -1.83
N ALA A 81 -19.88 -15.82 -1.94
CA ALA A 81 -18.85 -15.50 -0.96
C ALA A 81 -19.45 -15.30 0.45
N ARG A 82 -20.56 -14.54 0.54
CA ARG A 82 -21.31 -14.36 1.80
C ARG A 82 -21.85 -15.67 2.35
N GLN A 83 -22.46 -16.50 1.48
CA GLN A 83 -22.98 -17.81 1.89
C GLN A 83 -21.88 -18.75 2.40
N LEU A 84 -20.68 -18.73 1.80
CA LEU A 84 -19.55 -19.51 2.28
C LEU A 84 -19.11 -19.04 3.69
N GLN A 85 -19.03 -17.72 3.90
CA GLN A 85 -18.68 -17.15 5.20
C GLN A 85 -19.75 -17.46 6.27
N GLU A 86 -21.04 -17.32 5.95
CA GLU A 86 -22.16 -17.67 6.84
C GLU A 86 -22.19 -19.15 7.20
N LYS A 87 -21.80 -20.02 6.27
CA LYS A 87 -21.64 -21.47 6.50
C LYS A 87 -20.37 -21.81 7.29
N GLY A 88 -19.58 -20.82 7.69
CA GLY A 88 -18.43 -20.98 8.56
C GLY A 88 -17.10 -21.17 7.87
N LEU A 89 -16.98 -20.90 6.56
CA LEU A 89 -15.68 -20.88 5.89
C LEU A 89 -14.80 -19.78 6.48
N LYS A 90 -13.68 -20.17 7.09
CA LYS A 90 -12.74 -19.24 7.75
C LYS A 90 -11.47 -19.02 6.97
N ALA A 91 -11.04 -20.00 6.19
CA ALA A 91 -9.81 -19.93 5.43
C ALA A 91 -9.83 -20.84 4.21
N LEU A 92 -9.05 -20.43 3.22
CA LEU A 92 -8.76 -21.18 2.01
C LEU A 92 -7.35 -21.77 2.08
N ARG A 93 -7.15 -22.89 1.41
CA ARG A 93 -5.83 -23.48 1.18
C ARG A 93 -5.31 -23.01 -0.18
N MET A 94 -4.12 -22.46 -0.20
CA MET A 94 -3.40 -22.07 -1.42
C MET A 94 -2.10 -22.86 -1.56
N SER A 95 -1.71 -23.21 -2.78
CA SER A 95 -0.43 -23.85 -3.07
C SER A 95 0.72 -22.83 -3.16
N ASP A 96 1.96 -23.31 -3.23
CA ASP A 96 3.13 -22.43 -3.40
C ASP A 96 3.09 -21.66 -4.73
N GLU A 97 2.58 -22.30 -5.79
CA GLU A 97 2.41 -21.69 -7.12
C GLU A 97 1.41 -20.54 -7.09
N GLU A 98 0.37 -20.64 -6.26
CA GLU A 98 -0.65 -19.59 -6.13
C GLU A 98 -0.19 -18.37 -5.31
N LEU A 99 0.91 -18.52 -4.55
CA LEU A 99 1.53 -17.40 -3.84
C LEU A 99 2.40 -16.54 -4.75
N VAL A 100 2.87 -17.08 -5.88
CA VAL A 100 3.70 -16.34 -6.84
C VAL A 100 2.92 -15.12 -7.37
N GLY A 101 3.58 -13.97 -7.38
CA GLY A 101 2.97 -12.69 -7.78
C GLY A 101 2.31 -11.90 -6.65
N ASN A 102 2.16 -12.48 -5.45
CA ASN A 102 1.77 -11.72 -4.27
C ASN A 102 2.95 -10.90 -3.73
N TYR A 103 2.67 -9.91 -2.89
CA TYR A 103 3.68 -8.98 -2.38
C TYR A 103 3.83 -9.10 -0.87
N LEU A 104 5.07 -9.10 -0.38
CA LEU A 104 5.35 -9.08 1.05
C LEU A 104 4.99 -7.73 1.65
N ALA A 105 4.47 -7.74 2.88
CA ALA A 105 4.08 -6.52 3.60
C ALA A 105 5.16 -6.01 4.55
N GLU A 106 6.10 -6.86 4.95
CA GLU A 106 7.14 -6.60 5.95
C GLU A 106 8.42 -7.30 5.53
N ASP A 107 9.56 -6.82 6.01
CA ASP A 107 10.85 -7.46 5.82
C ASP A 107 10.88 -8.85 6.47
N LEU A 108 11.40 -9.83 5.75
CA LEU A 108 11.59 -11.19 6.25
C LEU A 108 13.05 -11.39 6.61
N VAL A 109 13.36 -11.21 7.90
CA VAL A 109 14.72 -11.22 8.43
C VAL A 109 15.00 -12.44 9.31
N ASN A 110 16.22 -12.95 9.24
CA ASN A 110 16.71 -13.89 10.24
C ASN A 110 16.92 -13.14 11.57
N PRO A 111 16.18 -13.46 12.64
CA PRO A 111 16.28 -12.71 13.89
C PRO A 111 17.62 -12.91 14.62
N LYS A 112 18.41 -13.94 14.25
CA LYS A 112 19.71 -14.22 14.86
C LYS A 112 20.86 -13.55 14.14
N THR A 113 20.82 -13.53 12.81
CA THR A 113 21.93 -13.00 11.98
C THR A 113 21.68 -11.59 11.47
N GLY A 114 20.42 -11.14 11.45
CA GLY A 114 20.01 -9.89 10.81
C GLY A 114 20.00 -9.96 9.29
N GLU A 115 20.23 -11.15 8.70
CA GLU A 115 20.18 -11.34 7.25
C GLU A 115 18.75 -11.13 6.75
N ILE A 116 18.60 -10.26 5.75
CA ILE A 116 17.32 -9.99 5.09
C ILE A 116 17.16 -11.01 3.95
N TYR A 117 16.10 -11.82 4.00
CA TYR A 117 15.79 -12.79 2.93
C TYR A 117 14.85 -12.22 1.88
N ALA A 118 14.00 -11.26 2.26
CA ALA A 118 13.15 -10.52 1.36
C ALA A 118 12.73 -9.19 2.00
N GLU A 119 12.58 -8.16 1.18
CA GLU A 119 12.17 -6.82 1.62
C GLU A 119 10.66 -6.59 1.48
N ALA A 120 10.12 -5.69 2.28
CA ALA A 120 8.73 -5.27 2.20
C ALA A 120 8.41 -4.68 0.81
N GLY A 121 7.31 -5.15 0.21
CA GLY A 121 6.89 -4.78 -1.13
C GLY A 121 7.52 -5.63 -2.25
N GLU A 122 8.48 -6.51 -1.96
CA GLU A 122 8.98 -7.45 -2.95
C GLU A 122 7.89 -8.43 -3.39
N GLU A 123 7.97 -8.83 -4.65
CA GLU A 123 7.10 -9.85 -5.23
C GLU A 123 7.61 -11.24 -4.89
N ILE A 124 6.70 -12.10 -4.46
CA ILE A 124 7.00 -13.52 -4.27
C ILE A 124 7.19 -14.14 -5.64
N THR A 125 8.44 -14.50 -5.91
CA THR A 125 8.84 -15.36 -7.03
C THR A 125 9.02 -16.80 -6.56
N GLU A 126 8.97 -17.77 -7.47
CA GLU A 126 9.29 -19.18 -7.14
C GLU A 126 10.63 -19.32 -6.42
N LYS A 127 11.64 -18.54 -6.83
CA LYS A 127 12.96 -18.53 -6.22
C LYS A 127 12.91 -18.02 -4.78
N SER A 128 12.30 -16.86 -4.55
CA SER A 128 12.18 -16.30 -3.20
C SER A 128 11.38 -17.23 -2.28
N LEU A 129 10.30 -17.85 -2.77
CA LEU A 129 9.46 -18.73 -1.97
C LEU A 129 10.21 -20.00 -1.56
N LYS A 130 11.05 -20.56 -2.44
CA LYS A 130 11.95 -21.68 -2.09
C LYS A 130 12.90 -21.30 -0.96
N VAL A 131 13.55 -20.14 -1.05
CA VAL A 131 14.44 -19.64 0.00
C VAL A 131 13.69 -19.47 1.32
N LEU A 132 12.52 -18.83 1.31
CA LEU A 132 11.71 -18.63 2.52
C LEU A 132 11.26 -19.97 3.14
N ASN A 133 10.91 -20.96 2.32
CA ASN A 133 10.56 -22.30 2.79
C ASN A 133 11.78 -23.03 3.39
N GLU A 134 12.96 -22.94 2.78
CA GLU A 134 14.21 -23.51 3.29
C GLU A 134 14.63 -22.90 4.62
N GLN A 135 14.41 -21.59 4.79
CA GLN A 135 14.63 -20.89 6.06
C GLN A 135 13.53 -21.16 7.10
N GLY A 136 12.50 -21.93 6.74
CA GLY A 136 11.47 -22.39 7.67
C GLY A 136 10.42 -21.34 8.03
N TYR A 137 10.21 -20.33 7.19
CA TYR A 137 9.13 -19.35 7.40
C TYR A 137 7.76 -20.04 7.38
N LYS A 138 7.00 -19.84 8.46
CA LYS A 138 5.65 -20.40 8.62
C LYS A 138 4.56 -19.35 8.52
N ASP A 139 4.91 -18.08 8.60
CA ASP A 139 3.99 -16.97 8.49
C ASP A 139 4.55 -16.02 7.42
N LEU A 140 3.75 -15.75 6.40
CA LEU A 140 4.08 -14.76 5.37
C LEU A 140 3.10 -13.59 5.50
N PRO A 141 3.57 -12.41 5.92
CA PRO A 141 2.77 -11.20 5.91
C PRO A 141 2.68 -10.66 4.48
N LEU A 142 1.49 -10.70 3.86
CA LEU A 142 1.27 -10.25 2.48
C LEU A 142 0.44 -8.98 2.44
N LEU A 143 0.67 -8.14 1.44
CA LEU A 143 -0.18 -7.00 1.11
C LEU A 143 -1.51 -7.49 0.55
N ASP A 144 -2.61 -6.91 1.03
CA ASP A 144 -3.98 -7.19 0.56
C ASP A 144 -4.24 -6.55 -0.81
N ILE A 145 -3.58 -7.09 -1.83
CA ILE A 145 -3.67 -6.67 -3.23
C ILE A 145 -4.23 -7.84 -4.02
N ASP A 146 -5.36 -7.64 -4.69
CA ASP A 146 -6.05 -8.66 -5.48
C ASP A 146 -6.11 -8.33 -6.98
N HIS A 147 -5.61 -7.15 -7.39
CA HIS A 147 -5.66 -6.61 -8.75
C HIS A 147 -7.08 -6.44 -9.33
N VAL A 148 -8.11 -6.57 -8.50
CA VAL A 148 -9.53 -6.44 -8.89
C VAL A 148 -10.19 -5.31 -8.10
N ASN A 149 -10.16 -5.38 -6.77
CA ASN A 149 -10.71 -4.39 -5.86
C ASN A 149 -9.64 -3.51 -5.21
N VAL A 150 -8.39 -3.96 -5.19
CA VAL A 150 -7.22 -3.24 -4.65
C VAL A 150 -6.04 -3.39 -5.59
N GLY A 151 -5.63 -2.29 -6.21
CA GLY A 151 -4.48 -2.24 -7.11
C GLY A 151 -3.13 -2.02 -6.43
N ALA A 152 -2.06 -2.57 -7.00
CA ALA A 152 -0.67 -2.41 -6.53
C ALA A 152 -0.05 -1.03 -6.82
N TYR A 153 -0.83 0.07 -6.90
CA TYR A 153 -0.35 1.35 -7.41
C TYR A 153 0.77 1.98 -6.58
N ILE A 154 0.59 2.06 -5.26
CA ILE A 154 1.60 2.62 -4.36
C ILE A 154 2.80 1.68 -4.26
N ARG A 155 2.57 0.36 -4.14
CA ARG A 155 3.64 -0.64 -4.15
C ARG A 155 4.50 -0.54 -5.41
N ASN A 156 3.89 -0.48 -6.59
CA ASN A 156 4.61 -0.38 -7.85
C ASN A 156 5.35 0.96 -7.99
N THR A 157 4.79 2.03 -7.42
CA THR A 157 5.46 3.33 -7.38
C THR A 157 6.67 3.28 -6.44
N LEU A 158 6.54 2.62 -5.29
CA LEU A 158 7.63 2.42 -4.32
C LEU A 158 8.78 1.62 -4.95
N ALA A 159 8.46 0.50 -5.61
CA ALA A 159 9.45 -0.34 -6.30
C ALA A 159 10.17 0.39 -7.45
N ALA A 160 9.53 1.38 -8.08
CA ALA A 160 10.14 2.20 -9.13
C ALA A 160 10.86 3.45 -8.60
N ASP A 161 10.67 3.79 -7.33
CA ASP A 161 11.32 4.93 -6.68
C ASP A 161 12.79 4.59 -6.42
N LYS A 162 13.68 5.54 -6.72
CA LYS A 162 15.11 5.39 -6.48
C LYS A 162 15.53 5.88 -5.09
N ASN A 163 14.64 6.60 -4.41
CA ASN A 163 14.89 7.08 -3.07
C ASN A 163 14.56 5.96 -2.08
N MET A 164 15.45 5.75 -1.11
CA MET A 164 15.25 4.76 -0.04
C MET A 164 15.18 5.42 1.33
N THR A 165 15.57 6.70 1.42
CA THR A 165 15.58 7.46 2.67
C THR A 165 14.90 8.82 2.53
N ARG A 166 14.56 9.42 3.68
CA ARG A 166 14.08 10.81 3.74
C ARG A 166 15.06 11.80 3.14
N GLU A 167 16.36 11.60 3.37
CA GLU A 167 17.41 12.49 2.84
C GLU A 167 17.46 12.45 1.31
N ASP A 168 17.46 11.25 0.71
CA ASP A 168 17.45 11.08 -0.75
C ASP A 168 16.26 11.81 -1.37
N ALA A 169 15.07 11.60 -0.78
CA ALA A 169 13.83 12.21 -1.22
C ALA A 169 13.86 13.75 -1.11
N LEU A 170 14.36 14.30 0.00
CA LEU A 170 14.52 15.74 0.18
C LEU A 170 15.48 16.31 -0.88
N PHE A 171 16.57 15.62 -1.17
CA PHE A 171 17.52 16.02 -2.21
C PHE A 171 16.93 15.97 -3.61
N ASP A 172 16.17 14.94 -3.96
CA ASP A 172 15.52 14.88 -5.28
C ASP A 172 14.46 15.98 -5.43
N ILE A 173 13.63 16.20 -4.41
CA ILE A 173 12.68 17.32 -4.39
C ILE A 173 13.41 18.67 -4.52
N TYR A 174 14.54 18.86 -3.82
CA TYR A 174 15.35 20.07 -3.97
C TYR A 174 15.83 20.27 -5.40
N ARG A 175 16.38 19.22 -6.05
CA ARG A 175 16.84 19.28 -7.45
C ARG A 175 15.71 19.53 -8.46
N VAL A 176 14.47 19.20 -8.12
CA VAL A 176 13.28 19.54 -8.93
C VAL A 176 12.97 21.04 -8.82
N MET A 177 12.97 21.56 -7.59
CA MET A 177 12.58 22.93 -7.30
C MET A 177 13.68 23.95 -7.68
N ARG A 178 14.95 23.59 -7.48
CA ARG A 178 16.13 24.42 -7.73
C ARG A 178 17.16 23.66 -8.57
N PRO A 179 16.91 23.53 -9.89
CA PRO A 179 17.84 22.82 -10.76
C PRO A 179 19.19 23.54 -10.83
N GLY A 180 20.28 22.80 -10.63
CA GLY A 180 21.66 23.33 -10.72
C GLY A 180 22.26 23.77 -9.38
N GLU A 181 21.46 23.91 -8.32
CA GLU A 181 21.98 24.16 -6.97
C GLU A 181 22.22 22.83 -6.23
N PRO A 182 23.43 22.58 -5.69
CA PRO A 182 23.68 21.39 -4.89
C PRO A 182 22.91 21.47 -3.55
N PRO A 183 22.12 20.45 -3.18
CA PRO A 183 21.42 20.47 -1.90
C PRO A 183 22.37 20.18 -0.74
N THR A 184 22.13 20.86 0.39
CA THR A 184 22.53 20.39 1.73
C THR A 184 21.29 19.87 2.44
N LEU A 185 21.45 19.01 3.45
CA LEU A 185 20.31 18.49 4.22
C LEU A 185 19.46 19.62 4.81
N ASP A 186 20.11 20.63 5.40
CA ASP A 186 19.44 21.78 5.99
C ASP A 186 18.68 22.60 4.95
N SER A 187 19.30 22.91 3.80
CA SER A 187 18.65 23.69 2.75
C SER A 187 17.48 22.93 2.12
N ALA A 188 17.61 21.61 1.95
CA ALA A 188 16.56 20.76 1.40
C ALA A 188 15.38 20.62 2.36
N GLN A 189 15.66 20.41 3.66
CA GLN A 189 14.63 20.35 4.70
C GLN A 189 13.91 21.68 4.86
N ALA A 190 14.64 22.80 4.94
CA ALA A 190 14.05 24.13 5.04
C ALA A 190 13.15 24.45 3.84
N MET A 191 13.61 24.12 2.62
CA MET A 191 12.81 24.28 1.42
C MET A 191 11.54 23.42 1.47
N PHE A 192 11.65 22.14 1.82
CA PHE A 192 10.48 21.25 1.92
C PHE A 192 9.47 21.75 2.96
N GLN A 193 9.94 22.19 4.13
CA GLN A 193 9.10 22.80 5.17
C GLN A 193 8.35 24.03 4.64
N SER A 194 9.06 24.90 3.94
CA SER A 194 8.52 26.15 3.40
C SER A 194 7.42 25.97 2.34
N LEU A 195 7.33 24.78 1.72
CA LEU A 195 6.36 24.52 0.65
C LEU A 195 4.94 24.27 1.16
N PHE A 196 4.78 23.64 2.33
CA PHE A 196 3.50 23.09 2.78
C PHE A 196 3.16 23.41 4.22
N PHE A 197 4.18 23.68 5.05
CA PHE A 197 4.09 23.67 6.51
C PHE A 197 4.48 25.01 7.14
N ASP A 198 4.69 26.04 6.32
CA ASP A 198 5.04 27.39 6.74
C ASP A 198 3.85 28.34 6.50
N ALA A 199 3.31 28.90 7.58
CA ALA A 199 2.13 29.77 7.55
C ALA A 199 2.37 31.11 6.84
N GLU A 200 3.63 31.54 6.68
CA GLU A 200 3.94 32.75 5.91
C GLU A 200 3.90 32.49 4.39
N ARG A 201 4.00 31.22 3.97
CA ARG A 201 4.12 30.82 2.55
C ARG A 201 2.95 30.01 2.04
N TYR A 202 2.19 29.38 2.94
CA TYR A 202 1.08 28.49 2.59
C TYR A 202 -0.13 28.76 3.48
N ASP A 203 -1.27 29.06 2.87
CA ASP A 203 -2.53 29.28 3.57
C ASP A 203 -3.69 28.70 2.74
N LEU A 204 -4.36 27.67 3.27
CA LEU A 204 -5.60 27.10 2.69
C LEU A 204 -6.78 28.08 2.77
N SER A 205 -6.70 29.15 3.57
CA SER A 205 -7.82 29.87 4.18
C SER A 205 -8.66 28.99 5.10
N ALA A 206 -9.47 29.62 5.96
CA ALA A 206 -10.45 28.89 6.78
C ALA A 206 -11.43 28.10 5.91
N VAL A 207 -11.89 28.68 4.79
CA VAL A 207 -12.82 28.02 3.86
C VAL A 207 -12.17 26.81 3.20
N GLY A 208 -10.93 26.92 2.75
CA GLY A 208 -10.23 25.79 2.12
C GLY A 208 -9.96 24.66 3.10
N ARG A 209 -9.60 24.98 4.37
CA ARG A 209 -9.49 23.98 5.44
C ARG A 209 -10.82 23.27 5.68
N VAL A 210 -11.92 24.01 5.84
CA VAL A 210 -13.26 23.41 6.04
C VAL A 210 -13.64 22.50 4.87
N LYS A 211 -13.44 22.94 3.62
CA LYS A 211 -13.73 22.13 2.43
C LYS A 211 -12.88 20.85 2.38
N MET A 212 -11.58 20.95 2.68
CA MET A 212 -10.68 19.79 2.72
C MET A 212 -11.12 18.79 3.78
N ASN A 213 -11.43 19.27 4.99
CA ASN A 213 -11.91 18.43 6.07
C ASN A 213 -13.21 17.70 5.70
N MET A 214 -14.17 18.40 5.09
CA MET A 214 -15.41 17.78 4.64
C MET A 214 -15.19 16.72 3.56
N ARG A 215 -14.31 17.00 2.58
CA ARG A 215 -14.09 16.10 1.44
C ARG A 215 -13.31 14.84 1.80
N LEU A 216 -12.37 14.96 2.72
CA LEU A 216 -11.44 13.90 3.11
C LEU A 216 -11.79 13.28 4.47
N GLU A 217 -12.92 13.69 5.07
CA GLU A 217 -13.38 13.25 6.39
C GLU A 217 -12.33 13.47 7.50
N LEU A 218 -11.68 14.63 7.49
CA LEU A 218 -10.62 14.98 8.44
C LEU A 218 -11.14 15.92 9.55
N ASP A 219 -10.54 15.79 10.73
CA ASP A 219 -10.79 16.66 11.87
C ASP A 219 -9.56 17.55 12.12
N ALA A 220 -9.61 18.78 11.62
CA ALA A 220 -8.62 19.83 11.92
C ALA A 220 -9.35 21.14 12.23
N PRO A 221 -8.86 21.96 13.17
CA PRO A 221 -9.37 23.31 13.35
C PRO A 221 -9.27 24.12 12.05
N ASP A 222 -10.26 24.95 11.75
CA ASP A 222 -10.27 25.91 10.63
C ASP A 222 -9.20 27.02 10.75
N THR A 223 -8.61 27.13 11.94
CA THR A 223 -7.43 27.95 12.24
C THR A 223 -6.12 27.30 11.81
N HIS A 224 -6.06 25.99 11.59
CA HIS A 224 -4.87 25.30 11.08
C HIS A 224 -4.86 25.31 9.55
N ARG A 225 -4.23 26.32 8.96
CA ARG A 225 -4.34 26.59 7.52
C ARG A 225 -3.15 26.16 6.66
N THR A 226 -2.07 25.69 7.26
CA THR A 226 -1.04 24.92 6.56
C THR A 226 -1.53 23.51 6.29
N LEU A 227 -0.85 22.77 5.40
CA LEU A 227 -1.09 21.32 5.28
C LEU A 227 -0.52 20.59 6.50
N ARG A 228 -1.07 19.42 6.78
CA ARG A 228 -0.53 18.42 7.69
C ARG A 228 -0.09 17.19 6.91
N LYS A 229 0.74 16.34 7.53
CA LYS A 229 1.13 15.05 6.96
C LYS A 229 -0.10 14.20 6.63
N GLU A 230 -1.07 14.19 7.54
CA GLU A 230 -2.33 13.46 7.45
C GLU A 230 -3.17 13.94 6.25
N ASP A 231 -3.17 15.26 5.98
CA ASP A 231 -3.91 15.81 4.84
C ASP A 231 -3.35 15.29 3.51
N ILE A 232 -2.02 15.27 3.37
CA ILE A 232 -1.35 14.80 2.15
C ILE A 232 -1.59 13.30 1.96
N LEU A 233 -1.46 12.50 3.01
CA LEU A 233 -1.72 11.07 2.96
C LEU A 233 -3.19 10.76 2.62
N ALA A 234 -4.13 11.52 3.20
CA ALA A 234 -5.56 11.38 2.90
C ALA A 234 -5.87 11.70 1.43
N VAL A 235 -5.31 12.77 0.87
CA VAL A 235 -5.45 13.08 -0.57
C VAL A 235 -4.96 11.92 -1.43
N ILE A 236 -3.78 11.38 -1.13
CA ILE A 236 -3.21 10.26 -1.90
C ILE A 236 -4.10 9.02 -1.76
N LYS A 237 -4.62 8.75 -0.56
CA LYS A 237 -5.53 7.63 -0.29
C LYS A 237 -6.81 7.76 -1.10
N THR A 238 -7.45 8.93 -1.10
CA THR A 238 -8.64 9.20 -1.91
C THR A 238 -8.37 9.00 -3.40
N LEU A 239 -7.22 9.43 -3.92
CA LEU A 239 -6.86 9.20 -5.33
C LEU A 239 -6.68 7.71 -5.66
N VAL A 240 -6.09 6.94 -4.76
CA VAL A 240 -5.95 5.49 -4.90
C VAL A 240 -7.32 4.81 -4.84
N ASP A 241 -8.18 5.20 -3.90
CA ASP A 241 -9.53 4.66 -3.76
C ASP A 241 -10.38 4.96 -5.01
N LEU A 242 -10.33 6.17 -5.56
CA LEU A 242 -10.99 6.51 -6.82
C LEU A 242 -10.48 5.64 -7.97
N ARG A 243 -9.18 5.31 -8.00
CA ARG A 243 -8.61 4.42 -9.02
C ARG A 243 -9.09 2.97 -8.86
N ASP A 244 -9.31 2.52 -7.63
CA ASP A 244 -9.99 1.26 -7.32
C ASP A 244 -11.51 1.30 -7.57
N GLY A 245 -12.05 2.43 -8.04
CA GLY A 245 -13.49 2.61 -8.29
C GLY A 245 -14.32 2.88 -7.03
N LYS A 246 -13.69 3.36 -5.95
CA LYS A 246 -14.33 3.72 -4.68
C LYS A 246 -14.46 5.25 -4.56
N GLY A 247 -15.68 5.72 -4.37
CA GLY A 247 -16.00 7.15 -4.28
C GLY A 247 -16.31 7.79 -5.64
N GLU A 248 -16.56 9.08 -5.63
CA GLU A 248 -16.95 9.86 -6.80
C GLU A 248 -15.95 10.97 -7.10
N ILE A 249 -15.82 11.33 -8.39
CA ILE A 249 -14.97 12.42 -8.85
C ILE A 249 -15.77 13.71 -8.70
N ASP A 250 -15.13 14.73 -8.15
CA ASP A 250 -15.75 16.04 -7.97
C ASP A 250 -15.95 16.72 -9.34
N ASP A 251 -17.14 17.29 -9.55
CA ASP A 251 -17.42 18.15 -10.69
C ASP A 251 -16.92 19.58 -10.40
N ILE A 252 -16.36 20.24 -11.41
CA ILE A 252 -15.77 21.59 -11.30
C ILE A 252 -16.82 22.67 -11.60
N ASP A 253 -17.84 22.34 -12.40
CA ASP A 253 -18.89 23.26 -12.85
C ASP A 253 -19.95 23.55 -11.77
#